data_AF-A0A7X3FZQ1-F1
#
_entry.id   AF-A0A7X3FZQ1-F1
#
_cell.length_a   1.000
_cell.length_b   1.000
_cell.length_c   1.000
_cell.angle_alpha   90.00
_cell.angle_beta   90.00
_cell.angle_gamma   90.00
#
_symmetry.space_group_name_H-M   'P 1'
#
loop_
_entity.id
_entity.type
_entity.pdbx_description
1 polymer ?
#
loop_
_entity_poly.entity_id
_entity_poly.type
_entity_poly.pdbx_seq_one_letter_code
_entity_poly.pdbx_strand_id
1 'polypeptide(L)'
;MTPRCQSVAANFLMGAGILPLALYIAWVAAFLITTVPGQPPRVPIIDPIGMVGLGMVVYFGSFIAAGLGIVWSWLLARAYPERRTLRALVLPVIVILVLVLPFVFP
;
A
#
# COMPACT_ATOMS: atom_id res chain seq x y z
N MET A 1 -14.91 18.23 -13.16
CA MET A 1 -14.02 18.08 -11.98
C MET A 1 -12.74 18.89 -12.26
N THR A 2 -12.25 19.71 -11.33
CA THR A 2 -11.03 20.49 -11.58
C THR A 2 -9.77 19.58 -11.49
N PRO A 3 -8.65 19.92 -12.15
CA PRO A 3 -7.43 19.11 -12.08
C PRO A 3 -6.84 19.02 -10.66
N ARG A 4 -7.15 20.00 -9.78
CA ARG A 4 -6.81 19.92 -8.34
C ARG A 4 -7.63 18.85 -7.62
N CYS A 5 -8.94 18.77 -7.88
CA CYS A 5 -9.78 17.71 -7.31
C CYS A 5 -9.33 16.33 -7.77
N GLN A 6 -8.96 16.20 -9.05
CA GLN A 6 -8.46 14.93 -9.60
C GLN A 6 -7.13 14.50 -8.97
N SER A 7 -6.20 15.44 -8.72
CA SER A 7 -4.95 15.11 -8.02
C SER A 7 -5.17 14.71 -6.56
N VAL A 8 -6.11 15.38 -5.86
CA VAL A 8 -6.47 15.02 -4.48
C VAL A 8 -7.11 13.62 -4.45
N ALA A 9 -8.00 13.31 -5.38
CA ALA A 9 -8.61 11.98 -5.48
C ALA A 9 -7.58 10.88 -5.77
N ALA A 10 -6.62 11.14 -6.67
CA ALA A 10 -5.53 10.20 -6.95
C ALA A 10 -4.64 9.97 -5.72
N ASN A 11 -4.30 11.04 -4.98
CA ASN A 11 -3.55 10.93 -3.72
C ASN A 11 -4.32 10.19 -2.64
N PHE A 12 -5.63 10.40 -2.54
CA PHE A 12 -6.48 9.69 -1.61
C PHE A 12 -6.54 8.20 -1.94
N LEU A 13 -6.71 7.82 -3.22
CA LEU A 13 -6.67 6.43 -3.65
C LEU A 13 -5.34 5.75 -3.36
N MET A 14 -4.23 6.45 -3.62
CA MET A 14 -2.89 5.98 -3.27
C MET A 14 -2.73 5.80 -1.75
N GLY A 15 -3.19 6.76 -0.94
CA GLY A 15 -3.13 6.69 0.53
C GLY A 15 -4.01 5.59 1.12
N ALA A 16 -5.26 5.49 0.64
CA ALA A 16 -6.21 4.47 1.06
C ALA A 16 -5.75 3.06 0.68
N GLY A 17 -5.04 2.92 -0.45
CA GLY A 17 -4.43 1.65 -0.84
C GLY A 17 -3.11 1.35 -0.12
N ILE A 18 -2.26 2.33 0.16
CA ILE A 18 -0.95 2.04 0.75
C ILE A 18 -1.02 1.75 2.26
N LEU A 19 -1.92 2.42 3.00
CA LEU A 19 -1.96 2.32 4.46
C LEU A 19 -2.34 0.91 4.95
N PRO A 20 -3.39 0.25 4.45
CA PRO A 20 -3.73 -1.11 4.87
C PRO A 20 -2.68 -2.12 4.38
N LEU A 21 -2.09 -1.90 3.21
CA LEU A 21 -1.03 -2.73 2.66
C LEU A 21 0.22 -2.68 3.56
N ALA A 22 0.64 -1.50 3.98
CA ALA A 22 1.77 -1.30 4.88
C ALA A 22 1.52 -1.92 6.27
N LEU A 23 0.29 -1.78 6.80
CA LEU A 23 -0.11 -2.41 8.06
C LEU A 23 -0.10 -3.94 7.95
N TYR A 24 -0.57 -4.50 6.83
CA TYR A 24 -0.53 -5.94 6.59
C TYR A 24 0.91 -6.46 6.49
N ILE A 25 1.78 -5.78 5.73
CA ILE A 25 3.20 -6.14 5.62
C ILE A 25 3.89 -6.08 7.00
N ALA A 26 3.64 -5.02 7.77
CA ALA A 26 4.18 -4.88 9.12
C ALA A 26 3.68 -5.99 10.06
N TRP A 27 2.41 -6.38 9.95
CA TRP A 27 1.83 -7.49 10.70
C TRP A 27 2.48 -8.83 10.32
N VAL A 28 2.62 -9.14 9.02
CA VAL A 28 3.28 -10.37 8.56
C VAL A 28 4.74 -10.43 9.02
N ALA A 29 5.48 -9.32 8.90
CA ALA A 29 6.86 -9.24 9.38
C ALA A 29 6.94 -9.45 10.89
N ALA A 30 6.05 -8.81 11.67
CA ALA A 30 5.99 -9.00 13.11
C ALA A 30 5.65 -10.46 13.47
N PHE A 31 4.71 -11.09 12.77
CA PHE A 31 4.38 -12.50 12.93
C PHE A 31 5.62 -13.38 12.70
N LEU A 32 6.30 -13.24 11.55
CA LEU A 32 7.48 -14.06 11.20
C LEU A 32 8.66 -13.88 12.16
N ILE A 33 8.86 -12.67 12.71
CA ILE A 33 9.96 -12.40 13.66
C ILE A 33 9.63 -12.94 15.06
N THR A 34 8.36 -12.92 15.46
CA THR A 34 7.95 -13.25 16.84
C THR A 34 7.43 -14.67 17.02
N THR A 35 7.18 -15.41 15.94
CA THR A 35 6.83 -16.83 15.99
C THR A 35 8.06 -17.72 15.79
N VAL A 36 8.28 -18.63 16.74
CA VAL A 36 9.31 -19.67 16.67
C VAL A 36 8.61 -21.02 16.50
N PRO A 37 9.00 -21.85 15.51
CA PRO A 37 8.42 -23.17 15.34
C PRO A 37 8.53 -23.99 16.63
N GLY A 38 7.39 -24.49 17.15
CA GLY A 38 7.34 -25.31 18.35
C GLY A 38 7.29 -24.55 19.69
N GLN A 39 7.24 -23.22 19.70
CA GLN A 39 6.98 -22.42 20.90
C GLN A 39 5.68 -21.61 20.76
N PRO A 40 4.92 -21.41 21.86
CA PRO A 40 3.80 -20.49 21.84
C PRO A 40 4.27 -19.07 21.50
N PRO A 41 3.50 -18.31 20.70
CA PRO A 41 3.90 -16.99 20.25
C PRO A 41 4.13 -16.05 21.44
N ARG A 42 5.25 -15.31 21.44
CA ARG A 42 5.61 -14.37 22.52
C ARG A 42 4.65 -13.19 22.65
N VAL A 43 3.91 -12.90 21.58
CA VAL A 43 2.86 -11.89 21.53
C VAL A 43 1.57 -12.60 21.10
N PRO A 44 0.43 -12.39 21.78
CA PRO A 44 -0.85 -12.95 21.34
C PRO A 44 -1.22 -12.32 19.99
N ILE A 45 -0.85 -12.99 18.91
CA ILE A 45 -1.24 -12.60 17.56
C ILE A 45 -2.66 -13.16 17.35
N ILE A 46 -3.59 -12.25 17.04
CA ILE A 46 -4.98 -12.58 16.69
C ILE A 46 -4.98 -13.65 15.60
N ASP A 47 -5.87 -14.64 15.75
CA ASP A 47 -5.93 -15.90 15.00
C ASP A 47 -5.50 -15.76 13.52
N PRO A 48 -4.34 -16.33 13.15
CA PRO A 48 -3.72 -16.08 11.85
C PRO A 48 -4.57 -16.60 10.68
N ILE A 49 -5.39 -17.62 10.86
CA ILE A 49 -6.17 -18.21 9.74
C ILE A 49 -7.32 -17.27 9.33
N GLY A 50 -8.05 -16.72 10.30
CA GLY A 50 -9.14 -15.76 10.04
C GLY A 50 -8.62 -14.42 9.54
N MET A 51 -7.48 -13.97 10.06
CA MET A 51 -6.82 -12.74 9.60
C MET A 51 -6.14 -12.88 8.25
N VAL A 52 -5.67 -14.06 7.85
CA VAL A 52 -5.08 -14.27 6.53
C VAL A 52 -6.13 -14.13 5.44
N GLY A 53 -7.33 -14.70 5.60
CA GLY A 53 -8.39 -14.57 4.59
C GLY A 53 -8.86 -13.13 4.42
N LEU A 54 -9.23 -12.47 5.52
CA LEU A 54 -9.71 -11.07 5.48
C LEU A 54 -8.58 -10.10 5.14
N GLY A 55 -7.36 -10.37 5.64
CA GLY A 55 -6.16 -9.62 5.34
C GLY A 55 -5.74 -9.73 3.87
N MET A 56 -5.89 -10.89 3.23
CA MET A 56 -5.65 -11.05 1.79
C MET A 56 -6.66 -10.25 0.97
N VAL A 57 -7.95 -10.27 1.31
CA VAL A 57 -8.96 -9.47 0.61
C VAL A 57 -8.67 -7.97 0.74
N VAL A 58 -8.34 -7.51 1.94
CA VAL A 58 -7.93 -6.13 2.20
C VAL A 58 -6.65 -5.80 1.44
N TYR A 59 -5.67 -6.69 1.41
CA TYR A 59 -4.41 -6.54 0.68
C TYR A 59 -4.65 -6.37 -0.82
N PHE A 60 -5.42 -7.26 -1.45
CA PHE A 60 -5.73 -7.18 -2.88
C PHE A 60 -6.55 -5.93 -3.23
N GLY A 61 -7.57 -5.59 -2.43
CA GLY A 61 -8.35 -4.37 -2.64
C GLY A 61 -7.50 -3.10 -2.52
N SER A 62 -6.61 -3.09 -1.54
CA SER A 62 -5.66 -1.99 -1.29
C SER A 62 -4.61 -1.87 -2.39
N PHE A 63 -4.11 -3.00 -2.90
CA PHE A 63 -3.22 -3.06 -4.05
C PHE A 63 -3.88 -2.49 -5.30
N ILE A 64 -5.13 -2.87 -5.59
CA ILE A 64 -5.89 -2.34 -6.74
C ILE A 64 -6.12 -0.83 -6.58
N ALA A 65 -6.55 -0.37 -5.40
CA ALA A 65 -6.78 1.05 -5.15
C ALA A 65 -5.51 1.89 -5.31
N ALA A 66 -4.38 1.41 -4.75
CA ALA A 66 -3.08 2.05 -4.89
C ALA A 66 -2.61 2.09 -6.36
N GLY A 67 -2.74 0.97 -7.08
CA GLY A 67 -2.38 0.86 -8.49
C GLY A 67 -3.20 1.80 -9.37
N LEU A 68 -4.53 1.85 -9.18
CA LEU A 68 -5.40 2.79 -9.87
C LEU A 68 -5.03 4.24 -9.57
N GLY A 69 -4.69 4.55 -8.31
CA GLY A 69 -4.20 5.87 -7.91
C GLY A 69 -2.90 6.27 -8.61
N ILE A 70 -1.94 5.35 -8.75
CA ILE A 70 -0.69 5.58 -9.49
C ILE A 70 -0.97 5.85 -10.97
N VAL A 71 -1.76 4.98 -11.62
CA VAL A 71 -2.09 5.11 -13.04
C VAL A 71 -2.81 6.43 -13.30
N TRP A 72 -3.78 6.79 -12.46
CA TRP A 72 -4.49 8.07 -12.58
C TRP A 72 -3.53 9.25 -12.39
N SER A 73 -2.69 9.22 -11.35
CA SER A 73 -1.68 10.26 -11.10
C SER A 73 -0.74 10.44 -12.31
N TRP A 74 -0.32 9.33 -12.93
CA TRP A 74 0.50 9.34 -14.13
C TRP A 74 -0.22 9.96 -15.34
N LEU A 75 -1.49 9.61 -15.56
CA LEU A 75 -2.31 10.21 -16.61
C LEU A 75 -2.48 11.72 -16.40
N LEU A 76 -2.71 12.17 -15.16
CA LEU A 76 -2.78 13.60 -14.82
C LEU A 76 -1.45 14.31 -15.08
N ALA A 77 -0.33 13.67 -14.73
CA ALA A 77 1.01 14.21 -14.97
C ALA A 77 1.38 14.28 -16.46
N ARG A 78 0.73 13.48 -17.32
CA ARG A 78 0.84 13.60 -18.79
C ARG A 78 -0.08 14.68 -19.35
N ALA A 79 -1.31 14.77 -18.84
CA ALA A 79 -2.30 15.75 -19.31
C ALA A 79 -1.97 17.19 -18.90
N TYR A 80 -1.30 17.38 -17.75
CA TYR A 80 -0.97 18.71 -17.20
C TYR A 80 0.51 18.80 -16.82
N PRO A 81 1.43 18.87 -17.80
CA PRO A 81 2.88 18.88 -17.55
C PRO A 81 3.33 20.10 -16.72
N GLU A 82 2.65 21.24 -16.83
CA GLU A 82 2.92 22.45 -16.07
C GLU A 82 2.75 22.28 -14.54
N ARG A 83 2.05 21.23 -14.10
CA ARG A 83 1.84 20.92 -12.68
C ARG A 83 2.79 19.86 -12.13
N ARG A 84 3.77 19.41 -12.92
CA ARG A 84 4.83 18.49 -12.47
C ARG A 84 5.74 19.17 -11.47
N THR A 85 5.34 19.12 -10.21
CA THR A 85 6.19 19.51 -9.07
C THR A 85 6.86 18.26 -8.50
N LEU A 86 8.11 18.38 -8.07
CA LEU A 86 8.85 17.28 -7.42
C LEU A 86 8.06 16.64 -6.27
N ARG A 87 7.30 17.45 -5.51
CA ARG A 87 6.43 16.99 -4.42
C ARG A 87 5.31 16.05 -4.89
N ALA A 88 4.80 16.23 -6.11
CA ALA A 88 3.76 15.38 -6.68
C ALA A 88 4.26 13.97 -7.03
N LEU A 89 5.58 13.78 -7.14
CA LEU A 89 6.21 12.48 -7.40
C LEU A 89 6.51 11.69 -6.12
N VAL A 90 6.57 12.34 -4.96
CA VAL A 90 6.93 11.71 -3.68
C VAL A 90 5.98 10.58 -3.33
N LEU A 91 4.66 10.83 -3.38
CA LEU A 91 3.67 9.83 -2.99
C LEU A 91 3.65 8.62 -3.95
N PRO A 92 3.62 8.78 -5.28
CA PRO A 92 3.76 7.65 -6.21
C PRO A 92 5.03 6.82 -5.97
N VAL A 93 6.17 7.46 -5.72
CA VAL A 93 7.43 6.75 -5.44
C VAL A 93 7.34 5.94 -4.15
N ILE A 94 6.79 6.51 -3.07
CA ILE A 94 6.57 5.78 -1.82
C ILE A 94 5.65 4.58 -2.04
N VAL A 95 4.55 4.75 -2.78
CA VAL A 95 3.62 3.66 -3.09
C VAL A 95 4.30 2.55 -3.87
N ILE A 96 5.08 2.89 -4.91
CA ILE A 96 5.86 1.91 -5.68
C ILE A 96 6.85 1.17 -4.77
N LEU A 97 7.58 1.89 -3.91
CA LEU A 97 8.53 1.29 -2.98
C LEU A 97 7.84 0.28 -2.05
N VAL A 98 6.69 0.65 -1.46
CA VAL A 98 5.94 -0.25 -0.57
C VAL A 98 5.36 -1.46 -1.32
N LEU A 99 4.91 -1.27 -2.56
CA LEU A 99 4.41 -2.37 -3.41
C LEU A 99 5.51 -3.34 -3.81
N VAL A 100 6.73 -2.85 -4.08
CA VAL A 100 7.87 -3.66 -4.50
C VAL A 100 8.57 -4.32 -3.30
N LEU A 101 8.56 -3.69 -2.12
CA LEU A 101 9.21 -4.17 -0.89
C LEU A 101 9.04 -5.69 -0.62
N PRO A 102 7.83 -6.27 -0.65
CA PRO A 102 7.66 -7.71 -0.38
C PRO A 102 8.29 -8.64 -1.43
N PHE A 103 8.66 -8.13 -2.61
CA PHE A 103 9.31 -8.91 -3.67
C PHE A 103 10.84 -8.79 -3.67
N VAL A 104 11.40 -7.86 -2.90
CA VAL A 104 12.87 -7.67 -2.80
C VAL A 104 13.49 -8.56 -1.72
N PHE A 105 12.69 -9.02 -0.76
CA PHE A 105 13.11 -9.95 0.28
C PHE A 105 12.56 -11.35 -0.05
N PRO A 106 13.37 -12.24 -0.68
CA PRO A 106 12.98 -13.62 -0.96
C PRO A 106 12.85 -14.48 0.30
#